data_AF-M2ZEN8-F1
#
_entry.id   AF-M2ZEN8-F1
#
_cell.length_a   1.000
_cell.length_b   1.000
_cell.length_c   1.000
_cell.angle_alpha   90.00
_cell.angle_beta   90.00
_cell.angle_gamma   90.00
#
_symmetry.space_group_name_H-M   'P 1'
#
loop_
_entity.id
_entity.type
_entity.pdbx_description
1 polymer ?
#
loop_
_entity_poly.entity_id
_entity_poly.type
_entity_poly.pdbx_seq_one_letter_code
_entity_poly.pdbx_strand_id
1 'polypeptide(L)'
;MGAVARYALAVQFPGIWTIAAVNVAGSLLLGLVAALLGPDRLWRLFLGVGVLGGYTTFSTFAVDAVHHPATAAVYVTVTLAGALTAARVGMAAGEAWRHRSATR
;
A
#
# COMPACT_ATOMS: atom_id res chain seq x y z
N MET A 1 14.10 -3.93 -2.83
CA MET A 1 13.52 -2.79 -3.59
C MET A 1 12.47 -2.03 -2.79
N GLY A 2 11.28 -2.60 -2.51
CA GLY A 2 10.25 -1.89 -1.74
C GLY A 2 10.68 -1.41 -0.35
N ALA A 3 11.34 -2.28 0.42
CA ALA A 3 11.83 -1.91 1.75
C ALA A 3 12.87 -0.78 1.73
N VAL A 4 13.71 -0.74 0.69
CA VAL A 4 14.70 0.33 0.49
C VAL A 4 14.00 1.66 0.20
N ALA A 5 12.98 1.65 -0.67
CA ALA A 5 12.18 2.84 -0.95
C ALA A 5 11.45 3.35 0.31
N ARG A 6 10.82 2.45 1.06
CA ARG A 6 10.21 2.81 2.35
C ARG A 6 11.23 3.40 3.32
N TYR A 7 12.40 2.79 3.43
CA TYR A 7 13.47 3.29 4.31
C TYR A 7 13.92 4.69 3.91
N ALA A 8 14.17 4.92 2.61
CA ALA A 8 14.55 6.23 2.10
C ALA A 8 13.48 7.30 2.41
N LEU A 9 12.20 6.98 2.22
CA LEU A 9 11.10 7.89 2.56
C LEU A 9 11.03 8.18 4.06
N ALA A 10 11.22 7.16 4.91
CA ALA A 10 11.20 7.34 6.36
C ALA A 10 12.37 8.19 6.87
N VAL A 11 13.54 8.10 6.24
CA VAL A 11 14.71 8.94 6.56
C VAL A 11 14.48 10.39 6.07
N GLN A 12 13.96 10.56 4.85
CA GLN A 12 13.76 11.88 4.26
C GLN A 12 12.61 12.66 4.92
N PHE A 13 11.55 11.96 5.31
CA PHE A 13 10.36 12.51 5.93
C PHE A 13 10.08 11.77 7.24
N PRO A 14 10.75 12.12 8.35
CA PRO A 14 10.57 11.42 9.60
C PRO A 14 9.17 11.68 10.19
N GLY A 15 8.51 10.62 10.66
CA GLY A 15 7.24 10.70 11.37
C GLY A 15 6.25 9.59 11.01
N ILE A 16 5.29 9.35 11.90
CA ILE A 16 4.31 8.27 11.76
C ILE A 16 3.47 8.41 10.48
N TRP A 17 3.18 9.64 10.05
CA TRP A 17 2.37 9.93 8.87
C TRP A 17 3.04 9.51 7.57
N THR A 18 4.37 9.44 7.53
CA THR A 18 5.10 8.88 6.39
C THR A 18 4.82 7.39 6.23
N ILE A 19 4.78 6.64 7.34
CA ILE A 19 4.44 5.22 7.31
C ILE A 19 2.96 5.02 6.93
N ALA A 20 2.06 5.89 7.38
CA ALA A 20 0.67 5.88 6.90
C ALA A 20 0.61 6.09 5.38
N ALA A 21 1.29 7.12 4.85
CA ALA A 21 1.32 7.40 3.42
C ALA A 21 1.93 6.25 2.61
N VAL A 22 3.01 5.63 3.10
CA VAL A 22 3.61 4.44 2.48
C VAL A 22 2.61 3.29 2.42
N ASN A 23 1.92 2.99 3.53
CA ASN A 23 0.92 1.92 3.57
C ASN A 23 -0.26 2.21 2.63
N VAL A 24 -0.81 3.43 2.66
CA VAL A 24 -1.95 3.83 1.80
C VAL A 24 -1.58 3.79 0.32
N ALA A 25 -0.44 4.36 -0.07
CA ALA A 25 0.05 4.34 -1.45
C ALA A 25 0.36 2.90 -1.91
N GLY A 26 0.97 2.09 -1.04
CA GLY A 26 1.27 0.69 -1.33
C GLY A 26 0.00 -0.13 -1.52
N SER A 27 -1.04 0.10 -0.71
CA SER A 27 -2.34 -0.54 -0.85
C SER A 27 -3.06 -0.16 -2.15
N LEU A 28 -2.98 1.11 -2.59
CA LEU A 28 -3.49 1.52 -3.91
C LEU A 28 -2.84 0.72 -5.04
N LEU A 29 -1.50 0.68 -5.03
CA LEU A 29 -0.73 -0.05 -6.04
C LEU A 29 -1.00 -1.55 -5.98
N LEU A 30 -1.18 -2.11 -4.79
CA LEU A 30 -1.48 -3.53 -4.63
C LEU A 30 -2.85 -3.87 -5.20
N GLY A 31 -3.85 -3.01 -5.01
CA GLY A 31 -5.15 -3.14 -5.64
C GLY A 31 -5.06 -3.12 -7.18
N LEU A 32 -4.30 -2.18 -7.75
CA LEU A 32 -4.04 -2.12 -9.19
C LEU A 32 -3.38 -3.40 -9.71
N VAL A 33 -2.31 -3.85 -9.06
CA VAL A 33 -1.58 -5.08 -9.40
C VAL A 33 -2.49 -6.31 -9.34
N ALA A 34 -3.35 -6.39 -8.31
CA ALA A 34 -4.29 -7.50 -8.16
C ALA A 34 -5.30 -7.55 -9.32
N ALA A 35 -5.82 -6.40 -9.77
CA ALA A 35 -6.77 -6.34 -10.87
C ALA A 35 -6.13 -6.54 -12.26
N LEU A 36 -4.92 -6.01 -12.48
CA LEU A 36 -4.28 -5.99 -13.80
C LEU A 36 -3.60 -7.31 -14.18
N LEU A 37 -2.98 -8.02 -13.22
CA LEU A 37 -2.11 -9.15 -13.55
C LEU A 37 -2.83 -10.50 -13.74
N GLY A 38 -4.12 -10.61 -13.41
CA GLY A 38 -4.92 -11.80 -13.72
C GLY A 38 -4.30 -13.14 -13.24
N PRO A 39 -4.21 -14.17 -14.10
CA PRO A 39 -3.63 -15.48 -13.74
C PRO A 39 -2.09 -15.52 -13.74
N ASP A 40 -1.38 -14.43 -14.07
CA ASP A 40 0.08 -14.41 -14.09
C ASP A 40 0.65 -14.49 -12.66
N ARG A 41 1.02 -15.70 -12.26
CA ARG A 41 1.50 -16.00 -10.92
C ARG A 41 2.85 -15.35 -10.62
N LEU A 42 3.76 -15.28 -11.60
CA LEU A 42 5.12 -14.79 -11.37
C LEU A 42 5.10 -13.31 -11.06
N TRP A 43 4.45 -12.50 -11.90
CA TRP A 43 4.40 -11.06 -11.69
C TRP A 43 3.59 -10.67 -10.46
N ARG A 44 2.54 -11.43 -10.12
CA ARG A 44 1.78 -11.22 -8.88
C ARG A 44 2.62 -11.47 -7.64
N LEU A 45 3.41 -12.52 -7.62
CA LEU A 45 4.32 -12.80 -6.49
C LEU A 45 5.43 -11.77 -6.42
N PHE A 46 6.06 -11.44 -7.56
CA PHE A 46 7.16 -10.48 -7.59
C PHE A 46 6.71 -9.07 -7.17
N LEU A 47 5.67 -8.52 -7.80
CA LEU A 47 5.22 -7.15 -7.53
C LEU A 47 4.38 -7.06 -6.26
N GLY A 48 3.44 -7.98 -6.06
CA GLY A 48 2.53 -7.95 -4.90
C GLY A 48 3.23 -8.36 -3.62
N VAL A 49 3.73 -9.60 -3.55
CA VAL A 49 4.35 -10.13 -2.33
C VAL A 49 5.76 -9.56 -2.12
N GLY A 50 6.57 -9.48 -3.18
CA GLY A 50 7.96 -9.02 -3.10
C GLY A 50 8.10 -7.51 -2.94
N VAL A 51 7.81 -6.75 -4.01
CA VAL A 51 8.06 -5.30 -4.04
C VAL A 51 7.09 -4.55 -3.12
N LEU A 52 5.79 -4.69 -3.32
CA LEU A 52 4.78 -3.97 -2.55
C LEU A 52 4.70 -4.48 -1.11
N GLY A 53 4.84 -5.78 -0.88
CA GLY A 53 4.93 -6.35 0.47
C GLY A 53 6.17 -5.87 1.23
N GLY A 54 7.29 -5.61 0.55
CA GLY A 54 8.46 -4.98 1.18
C GLY A 54 8.30 -3.46 1.38
N TYR A 55 7.52 -2.79 0.52
CA TYR A 55 7.25 -1.36 0.58
C TYR A 55 6.31 -1.01 1.73
N THR A 56 5.20 -1.74 1.91
CA THR A 56 4.31 -1.56 3.06
C THR A 56 4.89 -2.19 4.33
N THR A 57 4.35 -1.84 5.50
CA THR A 57 4.78 -2.40 6.79
C THR A 57 3.68 -2.33 7.84
N PHE A 58 3.31 -3.48 8.41
CA PHE A 58 2.42 -3.55 9.56
C PHE A 58 3.18 -3.37 10.89
N SER A 59 4.38 -3.93 10.99
CA SER A 59 5.15 -3.91 12.24
C SER A 59 5.55 -2.49 12.65
N THR A 60 6.01 -1.67 11.70
CA THR A 60 6.34 -0.26 11.97
C THR A 60 5.10 0.53 12.35
N PHE A 61 3.99 0.36 11.62
CA PHE A 61 2.70 0.97 11.95
C PHE A 61 2.24 0.63 13.38
N ALA A 62 2.32 -0.65 13.78
CA ALA A 62 1.90 -1.08 15.10
C ALA A 62 2.79 -0.48 16.21
N VAL A 63 4.11 -0.49 16.01
CA VAL A 63 5.08 0.10 16.96
C VAL A 63 4.88 1.62 17.07
N ASP A 64 4.68 2.31 15.93
CA ASP A 64 4.41 3.74 15.90
C ASP A 64 3.14 4.10 16.68
N ALA A 65 2.07 3.32 16.54
CA ALA A 65 0.84 3.51 17.30
C ALA A 65 1.06 3.35 18.82
N VAL A 66 1.84 2.35 19.24
CA VAL A 66 2.15 2.11 20.66
C VAL A 66 3.01 3.24 21.24
N HIS A 67 3.99 3.75 20.49
CA HIS A 67 4.85 4.84 20.94
C HIS A 67 4.15 6.21 20.94
N HIS A 68 3.02 6.37 20.24
CA HIS A 68 2.28 7.64 20.14
C HIS A 68 0.83 7.50 20.61
N PRO A 69 0.59 7.14 21.89
CA PRO A 69 -0.76 6.80 22.38
C PRO A 69 -1.76 7.95 22.23
N ALA A 70 -1.31 9.20 22.38
CA ALA A 70 -2.16 10.39 22.25
C ALA A 70 -2.78 10.53 20.85
N THR A 71 -2.10 10.08 19.79
CA THR A 71 -2.56 10.14 18.40
C THR A 71 -2.89 8.77 17.83
N ALA A 72 -2.73 7.69 18.59
CA ALA A 72 -2.82 6.32 18.12
C ALA A 72 -4.17 6.01 17.48
N ALA A 73 -5.28 6.43 18.10
CA ALA A 73 -6.62 6.20 17.56
C ALA A 73 -6.77 6.82 16.16
N VAL A 74 -6.42 8.10 16.00
CA VAL A 74 -6.48 8.79 14.70
C VAL A 74 -5.54 8.15 13.70
N TYR A 75 -4.30 7.87 14.10
CA TYR A 75 -3.29 7.26 13.24
C TYR A 75 -3.72 5.88 12.72
N VAL A 76 -4.23 5.02 13.60
CA VAL A 76 -4.75 3.69 13.27
C VAL A 76 -5.95 3.79 12.33
N THR A 77 -6.93 4.61 12.67
CA THR A 77 -8.14 4.78 11.86
C THR A 77 -7.82 5.32 10.48
N VAL A 78 -7.03 6.39 10.39
CA VAL A 78 -6.64 7.00 9.10
C VAL A 78 -5.84 6.03 8.25
N THR A 79 -4.87 5.32 8.84
CA THR A 79 -4.04 4.37 8.09
C THR A 79 -4.87 3.19 7.58
N LEU A 80 -5.69 2.57 8.43
CA LEU A 80 -6.50 1.41 8.04
C LEU A 80 -7.61 1.78 7.05
N ALA A 81 -8.39 2.81 7.35
CA ALA A 81 -9.44 3.26 6.45
C ALA A 81 -8.84 3.72 5.11
N GLY A 82 -7.79 4.53 5.15
CA GLY A 82 -7.07 4.99 3.97
C GLY A 82 -6.54 3.83 3.13
N ALA A 83 -5.91 2.83 3.74
CA ALA A 83 -5.36 1.67 3.04
C ALA A 83 -6.45 0.80 2.39
N LEU A 84 -7.56 0.54 3.10
CA LEU A 84 -8.68 -0.23 2.57
C LEU A 84 -9.36 0.50 1.41
N THR A 85 -9.64 1.79 1.57
CA THR A 85 -10.21 2.62 0.50
C THR A 85 -9.27 2.70 -0.70
N ALA A 86 -7.97 2.91 -0.47
CA ALA A 86 -6.96 2.94 -1.51
C ALA A 86 -6.90 1.61 -2.29
N ALA A 87 -6.87 0.47 -1.60
CA ALA A 87 -6.90 -0.84 -2.24
C ALA A 87 -8.16 -1.03 -3.11
N ARG A 88 -9.34 -0.63 -2.58
CA ARG A 88 -10.61 -0.69 -3.32
C ARG A 88 -10.57 0.17 -4.59
N VAL A 89 -10.08 1.40 -4.48
CA VAL A 89 -9.90 2.33 -5.61
C VAL A 89 -8.93 1.75 -6.64
N GLY A 90 -7.81 1.19 -6.18
CA GLY A 90 -6.82 0.57 -7.07
C GLY A 90 -7.37 -0.60 -7.85
N MET A 91 -8.12 -1.50 -7.19
CA MET A 91 -8.80 -2.61 -7.88
C MET A 91 -9.81 -2.10 -8.92
N ALA A 92 -10.68 -1.16 -8.53
CA ALA A 92 -11.69 -0.61 -9.42
C ALA A 92 -11.08 0.09 -10.65
N ALA A 93 -9.99 0.83 -10.46
CA ALA A 93 -9.25 1.48 -11.54
C ALA A 93 -8.62 0.44 -12.49
N GLY A 94 -8.02 -0.62 -11.95
CA GLY A 94 -7.44 -1.70 -12.75
C GLY A 94 -8.49 -2.48 -13.54
N GLU A 95 -9.64 -2.77 -12.94
CA GLU A 95 -10.78 -3.40 -13.61
C GLU A 95 -11.31 -2.53 -14.75
N ALA A 96 -11.56 -1.23 -14.48
CA ALA A 96 -12.02 -0.29 -15.49
C ALA A 96 -11.05 -0.17 -16.67
N TRP A 97 -9.74 -0.21 -16.41
CA TRP A 97 -8.72 -0.23 -17.46
C TRP A 97 -8.83 -1.49 -18.32
N ARG A 98 -8.91 -2.68 -17.70
CA ARG A 98 -9.03 -3.95 -18.44
C ARG A 98 -10.27 -4.00 -19.33
N HIS A 99 -11.40 -3.48 -18.84
CA HIS A 99 -12.63 -3.41 -19.64
C HIS A 99 -12.48 -2.52 -20.88
N ARG A 100 -11.81 -1.36 -20.75
CA ARG A 100 -11.57 -0.45 -21.89
C ARG A 100 -10.59 -1.02 -22.92
N SER A 101 -9.62 -1.82 -22.49
CA SER A 101 -8.65 -2.44 -23.39
C SER A 101 -9.20 -3.65 -24.14
N ALA A 102 -10.26 -4.29 -23.62
CA ALA A 102 -10.89 -5.44 -24.26
C ALA A 102 -11.93 -5.05 -25.34
N THR A 103 -12.38 -3.79 -25.34
CA THR A 103 -13.33 -3.26 -26.32
C THR A 103 -12.67 -2.45 -27.45
N ARG A 104 -11.34 -2.36 -27.44
CA ARG A 104 -10.51 -1.84 -28.54
C ARG A 104 -9.86 -2.99 -29.28
#